data_AF-A0A963FAG3-F1
#
_entry.id   AF-A0A963FAG3-F1
#
_cell.length_a   1.000
_cell.length_b   1.000
_cell.length_c   1.000
_cell.angle_alpha   90.00
_cell.angle_beta   90.00
_cell.angle_gamma   90.00
#
_symmetry.space_group_name_H-M   'P 1'
#
loop_
_entity.id
_entity.type
_entity.pdbx_description
1 polymer ?
#
loop_
_entity_poly.entity_id
_entity_poly.type
_entity_poly.pdbx_seq_one_letter_code
_entity_poly.pdbx_strand_id
1 'polypeptide(L)'
;MEIWTQINEAADVAEIEKRYKELVAKSDEELNDLPPESTEAIVGDSRGSRVSVYKVMNKAEGMDVILQMYIPGRNFLLVKIASVAAVGFRVLPNGEKSELPKDILYEYM
;
A
#
# COMPACT_ATOMS: atom_id res chain seq x y z
N MET A 1 9.07 6.56 18.22
CA MET A 1 8.41 5.29 17.85
C MET A 1 8.84 5.02 16.43
N GLU A 2 9.56 3.93 16.23
CA GLU A 2 10.42 3.73 15.06
C GLU A 2 9.65 3.20 13.85
N ILE A 3 9.69 3.95 12.74
CA ILE A 3 9.19 3.52 11.43
C ILE A 3 10.30 2.69 10.79
N TRP A 4 10.19 1.36 10.87
CA TRP A 4 11.06 0.45 10.13
C TRP A 4 10.24 -0.54 9.32
N THR A 5 10.17 -0.27 8.02
CA THR A 5 10.17 -1.28 6.95
C THR A 5 11.07 -0.68 5.88
N GLN A 6 12.27 -1.26 5.66
CA GLN A 6 13.38 -0.59 5.00
C GLN A 6 13.04 -0.17 3.57
N ILE A 7 12.70 1.10 3.42
CA ILE A 7 12.79 1.87 2.19
C ILE A 7 13.98 2.81 2.45
N ASN A 8 15.14 2.53 1.86
CA ASN A 8 16.40 3.18 2.23
C ASN A 8 16.66 4.54 1.55
N GLU A 9 15.69 5.10 0.83
CA GLU A 9 15.74 6.50 0.36
C GLU A 9 14.51 7.26 0.85
N ALA A 10 14.74 8.44 1.44
CA ALA A 10 13.69 9.30 1.97
C ALA A 10 12.62 9.66 0.93
N ALA A 11 12.98 9.69 -0.37
CA ALA A 11 12.05 9.98 -1.46
C ALA A 11 10.98 8.89 -1.65
N ASP A 12 11.36 7.62 -1.53
CA ASP A 12 10.45 6.48 -1.69
C ASP A 12 9.49 6.37 -0.50
N VAL A 13 10.01 6.58 0.72
CA VAL A 13 9.19 6.64 1.95
C VAL A 13 8.18 7.78 1.82
N ALA A 14 8.65 8.97 1.43
CA ALA A 14 7.79 10.14 1.31
C ALA A 14 6.71 9.96 0.26
N GLU A 15 7.00 9.30 -0.87
CA GLU A 15 5.99 9.02 -1.90
C GLU A 15 4.94 8.02 -1.44
N ILE A 16 5.34 6.92 -0.79
CA ILE A 16 4.40 5.95 -0.20
C ILE A 16 3.55 6.61 0.88
N GLU A 17 4.17 7.36 1.80
CA GLU A 17 3.45 8.06 2.86
C GLU A 17 2.47 9.10 2.32
N LYS A 18 2.88 9.84 1.28
CA LYS A 18 2.02 10.83 0.63
C LYS A 18 0.80 10.15 0.00
N ARG A 19 1.00 9.12 -0.82
CA ARG A 19 -0.11 8.40 -1.47
C ARG A 19 -1.00 7.68 -0.46
N TYR A 20 -0.41 7.15 0.62
CA TYR A 20 -1.17 6.56 1.71
C TYR A 20 -2.07 7.59 2.39
N LYS A 21 -1.55 8.78 2.71
CA LYS A 21 -2.35 9.88 3.27
C LYS A 21 -3.46 10.32 2.32
N GLU A 22 -3.19 10.38 1.02
CA GLU A 22 -4.21 10.69 0.01
C GLU A 22 -5.32 9.63 0.00
N LEU A 23 -4.99 8.33 0.09
CA LEU A 23 -5.98 7.25 0.18
C LEU A 23 -6.78 7.28 1.48
N VAL A 24 -6.14 7.54 2.62
CA VAL A 24 -6.82 7.64 3.92
C VAL A 24 -7.77 8.84 3.95
N ALA A 25 -7.46 9.93 3.23
CA ALA A 25 -8.30 11.12 3.12
C ALA A 25 -9.54 10.93 2.22
N LYS A 26 -9.58 9.89 1.37
CA LYS A 26 -10.71 9.61 0.49
C LYS A 26 -11.98 9.26 1.26
N SER A 27 -13.13 9.64 0.72
CA SER A 27 -14.43 9.19 1.21
C SER A 27 -14.66 7.69 0.94
N ASP A 28 -15.61 7.08 1.64
CA ASP A 28 -15.97 5.67 1.41
C ASP A 28 -16.48 5.44 -0.02
N GLU A 29 -17.16 6.43 -0.61
CA GLU A 29 -17.59 6.41 -2.01
C GLU A 29 -16.39 6.37 -2.96
N GLU A 30 -15.41 7.26 -2.77
CA GLU A 30 -14.19 7.29 -3.58
C GLU A 30 -13.36 6.01 -3.43
N LEU A 31 -13.34 5.41 -2.25
CA LEU A 31 -12.66 4.14 -2.01
C LEU A 31 -13.43 2.97 -2.65
N ASN A 32 -14.76 2.99 -2.63
CA ASN A 32 -15.60 2.01 -3.32
C ASN A 32 -15.46 2.09 -4.85
N ASP A 33 -15.17 3.26 -5.39
CA ASP A 33 -14.91 3.45 -6.82
C ASP A 33 -13.49 3.04 -7.25
N LEU A 34 -12.58 2.72 -6.31
CA LEU A 34 -11.27 2.16 -6.67
C LEU A 34 -11.45 0.82 -7.39
N PRO A 35 -10.70 0.56 -8.47
CA PRO A 35 -10.76 -0.71 -9.16
C PRO A 35 -10.36 -1.87 -8.24
N PRO A 36 -11.03 -3.04 -8.34
CA PRO A 36 -10.71 -4.21 -7.50
C PRO A 36 -9.32 -4.77 -7.78
N GLU A 37 -8.82 -4.62 -9.01
CA GLU A 37 -7.49 -5.04 -9.45
C GLU A 37 -6.78 -3.83 -10.06
N SER A 38 -5.61 -3.51 -9.50
CA SER A 38 -4.86 -2.24 -9.58
C SER A 38 -4.93 -1.41 -10.86
N THR A 39 -4.98 -0.09 -10.67
CA THR A 39 -4.30 0.87 -11.56
C THR A 39 -2.81 0.88 -11.20
N GLU A 40 -1.96 0.29 -12.03
CA GLU A 40 -0.50 0.47 -11.92
C GLU A 40 -0.16 1.91 -12.31
N ALA A 41 0.34 2.71 -11.36
CA ALA A 41 0.84 4.05 -11.62
C ALA A 41 2.36 4.05 -11.57
N ILE A 42 2.99 4.41 -12.69
CA ILE A 42 4.44 4.62 -12.75
C ILE A 42 4.79 5.77 -11.81
N VAL A 43 5.72 5.52 -10.89
CA VAL A 43 6.36 6.56 -10.11
C VAL A 43 7.38 7.20 -11.04
N GLY A 44 7.30 8.52 -11.24
CA GLY A 44 8.18 9.28 -12.13
C GLY A 44 9.64 9.38 -11.66
N ASP A 45 10.14 8.33 -11.00
CA ASP A 45 11.54 8.20 -10.62
C ASP A 45 12.38 7.68 -11.80
N SER A 46 13.70 7.86 -11.71
CA SER A 46 14.63 7.40 -12.75
C SER A 46 14.81 5.88 -12.82
N ARG A 47 14.19 5.13 -11.89
CA ARG A 47 14.34 3.67 -11.76
C ARG A 47 13.17 2.91 -12.39
N GLY A 48 12.06 3.59 -12.67
CA GLY A 48 10.83 2.96 -13.14
C GLY A 48 10.07 2.24 -12.03
N SER A 49 10.10 2.78 -10.81
CA SER A 49 9.30 2.25 -9.71
C SER A 49 7.80 2.34 -10.02
N ARG A 50 7.03 1.40 -9.48
CA ARG A 50 5.59 1.28 -9.75
C ARG A 50 4.85 1.23 -8.43
N VAL A 51 3.69 1.86 -8.41
CA VAL A 51 2.79 1.81 -7.26
C VAL A 51 1.45 1.28 -7.71
N SER A 52 0.94 0.35 -6.93
CA SER A 52 -0.35 -0.29 -7.15
C SER A 52 -1.22 -0.08 -5.92
N VAL A 53 -2.50 0.22 -6.16
CA VAL A 53 -3.52 0.27 -5.11
C VAL A 53 -4.49 -0.87 -5.37
N TYR A 54 -4.75 -1.68 -4.34
CA TYR A 54 -5.68 -2.79 -4.39
C TYR A 54 -6.79 -2.58 -3.38
N LYS A 55 -7.98 -3.09 -3.73
CA LYS A 55 -9.16 -3.07 -2.87
C LYS A 55 -9.71 -4.48 -2.75
N VAL A 56 -9.69 -5.04 -1.55
CA VAL A 56 -10.20 -6.39 -1.27
C VAL A 56 -11.40 -6.29 -0.35
N MET A 57 -12.54 -6.82 -0.80
CA MET A 57 -13.75 -6.86 0.01
C MET A 57 -13.74 -8.11 0.89
N ASN A 58 -13.56 -7.92 2.19
CA ASN A 58 -13.74 -8.97 3.19
C ASN A 58 -15.14 -8.86 3.79
N LYS A 59 -16.04 -9.78 3.40
CA LYS A 59 -17.47 -9.72 3.78
C LYS A 59 -17.74 -9.67 5.29
N ALA A 60 -16.81 -10.15 6.11
CA ALA A 60 -16.96 -10.15 7.57
C ALA A 60 -16.27 -8.94 8.23
N GLU A 61 -15.20 -8.44 7.63
CA GLU A 61 -14.30 -7.49 8.29
C GLU A 61 -14.28 -6.10 7.65
N GLY A 62 -14.86 -5.93 6.46
CA GLY A 62 -14.92 -4.65 5.75
C GLY A 62 -14.12 -4.66 4.46
N MET A 63 -13.50 -3.54 4.13
CA MET A 63 -12.78 -3.33 2.87
C MET A 63 -11.31 -3.02 3.14
N ASP A 64 -10.41 -3.85 2.62
CA ASP A 64 -8.98 -3.67 2.74
C ASP A 64 -8.48 -2.85 1.55
N VAL A 65 -7.83 -1.73 1.83
CA VAL A 65 -7.18 -0.87 0.86
C VAL A 65 -5.68 -0.98 1.06
N ILE A 66 -4.97 -1.47 0.05
CA ILE A 66 -3.54 -1.79 0.12
C ILE A 66 -2.80 -0.99 -0.94
N LEU A 67 -1.74 -0.32 -0.52
CA LEU A 67 -0.81 0.42 -1.37
C LEU A 67 0.52 -0.34 -1.40
N GLN A 68 0.90 -0.80 -2.58
CA GLN A 68 2.14 -1.54 -2.81
C GLN A 68 3.05 -0.73 -3.73
N MET A 69 4.33 -0.61 -3.40
CA MET A 69 5.35 -0.02 -4.26
C MET A 69 6.40 -1.05 -4.62
N TYR A 70 6.59 -1.28 -5.92
CA TYR A 70 7.69 -2.05 -6.47
C TYR A 70 8.85 -1.12 -6.84
N ILE A 71 10.04 -1.42 -6.33
CA ILE A 71 11.25 -0.61 -6.51
C ILE A 71 12.33 -1.43 -7.24
N PRO A 72 12.49 -1.29 -8.57
CA PRO A 72 13.46 -2.07 -9.33
C PRO A 72 14.88 -2.03 -8.72
N GLY A 73 15.51 -3.21 -8.60
CA GLY A 73 16.93 -3.32 -8.25
C GLY A 73 17.29 -3.26 -6.77
N ARG A 74 16.33 -3.26 -5.83
CA ARG A 74 16.62 -3.30 -4.39
C ARG A 74 16.48 -4.70 -3.78
N ASN A 75 17.59 -5.36 -3.50
CA ASN A 75 17.55 -6.63 -2.75
C ASN A 75 17.20 -6.34 -1.29
N PHE A 76 15.96 -6.63 -0.86
CA PHE A 76 15.61 -6.61 0.56
C PHE A 76 16.04 -7.91 1.23
N LEU A 77 16.61 -7.80 2.42
CA LEU A 77 17.21 -8.90 3.16
C LEU A 77 16.13 -9.64 3.97
N LEU A 78 15.09 -10.12 3.27
CA LEU A 78 14.14 -11.10 3.78
C LEU A 78 13.70 -11.98 2.60
N VAL A 79 14.09 -13.24 2.73
CA VAL A 79 13.89 -14.39 1.85
C VAL A 79 12.76 -14.21 0.82
N LYS A 80 13.17 -13.95 -0.42
CA LYS A 80 12.46 -14.37 -1.65
C LYS A 80 11.07 -13.74 -1.82
N ILE A 81 11.02 -12.46 -2.20
CA ILE A 81 10.09 -11.87 -3.18
C ILE A 81 10.67 -10.46 -3.51
N ALA A 82 10.27 -9.91 -4.64
CA ALA A 82 10.68 -8.62 -5.20
C ALA A 82 10.77 -7.46 -4.18
N SER A 83 11.44 -6.39 -4.60
CA SER A 83 11.68 -5.14 -3.87
C SER A 83 10.40 -4.36 -3.54
N VAL A 84 9.57 -4.89 -2.65
CA VAL A 84 8.22 -4.39 -2.41
C VAL A 84 8.10 -3.76 -1.03
N ALA A 85 7.49 -2.58 -0.98
CA ALA A 85 6.98 -1.99 0.26
C ALA A 85 5.45 -1.93 0.20
N ALA A 86 4.77 -2.35 1.27
CA ALA A 86 3.32 -2.32 1.37
C ALA A 86 2.85 -1.62 2.65
N VAL A 87 1.80 -0.81 2.51
CA VAL A 87 1.03 -0.22 3.61
C VAL A 87 -0.45 -0.36 3.28
N GLY A 88 -1.33 -0.37 4.28
CA GLY A 88 -2.75 -0.49 4.01
C GLY A 88 -3.60 -0.25 5.24
N PHE A 89 -4.88 -0.04 4.99
CA PHE A 89 -5.89 0.15 6.01
C PHE A 89 -7.18 -0.57 5.62
N ARG A 90 -7.95 -0.94 6.64
CA ARG A 90 -9.27 -1.52 6.55
C ARG A 90 -10.31 -0.46 6.84
N VAL A 91 -11.30 -0.34 5.96
CA VAL A 91 -12.53 0.40 6.21
C VAL A 91 -13.56 -0.57 6.79
N LEU A 92 -13.91 -0.36 8.06
CA LEU A 92 -14.90 -1.16 8.77
C LEU A 92 -16.33 -0.81 8.31
N PRO A 93 -17.32 -1.68 8.55
CA PRO A 93 -18.71 -1.41 8.17
C PRO A 93 -19.33 -0.15 8.80
N ASN A 94 -18.76 0.35 9.90
CA ASN A 94 -19.16 1.59 10.56
C ASN A 94 -18.47 2.85 9.98
N GLY A 95 -17.63 2.70 8.94
CA GLY A 95 -16.86 3.78 8.31
C GLY A 95 -15.53 4.10 9.02
N GLU A 96 -15.20 3.43 10.13
CA GLU A 96 -13.92 3.62 10.79
C GLU A 96 -12.78 3.00 9.97
N LYS A 97 -11.60 3.64 10.02
CA LYS A 97 -10.40 3.17 9.33
C LYS A 97 -9.38 2.66 10.34
N SER A 98 -8.86 1.45 10.11
CA SER A 98 -7.85 0.82 10.96
C SER A 98 -6.67 0.37 10.11
N GLU A 99 -5.45 0.55 10.58
CA GLU A 99 -4.26 0.08 9.85
C GLU A 99 -4.26 -1.44 9.73
N LEU A 100 -3.86 -1.95 8.57
CA LEU A 100 -3.73 -3.39 8.38
C LEU A 100 -2.49 -3.90 9.12
N PRO A 101 -2.64 -5.00 9.89
CA PRO A 101 -1.49 -5.62 10.53
C PRO A 101 -0.55 -6.24 9.50
N LYS A 102 0.74 -6.33 9.88
CA LYS A 102 1.84 -6.64 8.96
C LYS A 102 1.72 -8.02 8.32
N ASP A 103 1.23 -8.99 9.08
CA ASP A 103 0.95 -10.36 8.62
C ASP A 103 -0.01 -10.38 7.43
N ILE A 104 -1.06 -9.56 7.46
CA ILE A 104 -1.97 -9.40 6.31
C ILE A 104 -1.23 -8.78 5.13
N LEU A 105 -0.44 -7.72 5.36
CA LEU A 105 0.30 -7.04 4.28
C LEU A 105 1.32 -7.96 3.59
N TYR A 106 1.92 -8.93 4.32
CA TYR A 106 2.83 -9.91 3.74
C TYR A 106 2.17 -10.83 2.72
N GLU A 107 0.85 -11.06 2.79
CA GLU A 107 0.14 -11.88 1.80
C GLU A 107 0.04 -11.20 0.42
N TYR A 108 0.25 -9.88 0.38
CA TYR A 108 0.17 -9.06 -0.84
C TYR A 108 1.53 -8.68 -1.42
N MET A 109 2.64 -9.06 -0.77
CA MET A 109 3.99 -8.69 -1.17
C MET A 109 4.64 -9.70 -2.11
#